data_AF-A0A1Q9D6P6-F1
#
_entry.id   AF-A0A1Q9D6P6-F1
#
_cell.length_a   1.000
_cell.length_b   1.000
_cell.length_c   1.000
_cell.angle_alpha   90.00
_cell.angle_beta   90.00
_cell.angle_gamma   90.00
#
_symmetry.space_group_name_H-M   'P 1'
#
loop_
_entity.id
_entity.type
_entity.pdbx_description
1 polymer ?
#
loop_
_entity_poly.entity_id
_entity_poly.type
_entity_poly.pdbx_seq_one_letter_code
_entity_poly.pdbx_strand_id
1 'polypeptide(L)'
;MLSVQETFIRLLNPSYVPTSMASQKDASALSTYGSTTGPTQLNSFAESMAPYVAEFIGTYLLVFTIAVFSIAESADFAGTAIGTLLAVLVYSLGPVSGGHFNPAVSFACGLTRKTPWPQVIAYILLQISAGLVAGIACHEIFQQPLGVSPIPPFGFWDASFLEALYTGMLCFVVLSVSTSKNNNPDRDQNHYFGLAIGLVIVAGGHAASGISGGIFNPAVSLGLEIVGARAPAAAAGPWGLAFAGMQIFGATMAAAMFVAVRAAELRNGEEPLREQLGDAGGSLLSKLLSEFLGTFLLCITVGLNMVMHSISTPWAAFAALASMIYAVHDISGGHLNPAVTAAVVFSGRGKCPAGRGVAYVAVQLLAGSLAGAITAAYQSQSMFMVKEISLQPKLPYSWIAVLVVETAFTSLLAFVVLSVATAKTPDAVSSQNFPFGFAIGACVLVGGFASSSISGGILNPAVAWSIATTESATFNNLQLLTYCLTYCLFQFAGGLLAAVVFRVTHDFEYRKAPPLLD
;
A
#
# COMPACT_ATOMS: atom_id res chain seq x y z
N MET A 1 3.33 -46.12 -19.39
CA MET A 1 3.32 -45.47 -18.06
C MET A 1 4.66 -44.82 -17.70
N LEU A 2 5.81 -45.35 -18.12
CA LEU A 2 7.14 -44.75 -17.89
C LEU A 2 7.33 -43.34 -18.52
N SER A 3 6.70 -43.06 -19.66
CA SER A 3 6.91 -41.79 -20.39
C SER A 3 6.33 -40.55 -19.69
N VAL A 4 5.22 -40.67 -18.95
CA VAL A 4 4.60 -39.53 -18.25
C VAL A 4 5.41 -39.15 -17.01
N GLN A 5 5.88 -40.16 -16.27
CA GLN A 5 6.69 -39.96 -15.08
C GLN A 5 8.06 -39.37 -15.42
N GLU A 6 8.71 -39.84 -16.49
CA GLU A 6 9.96 -39.23 -16.98
C GLU A 6 9.77 -37.80 -17.48
N THR A 7 8.64 -37.50 -18.14
CA THR A 7 8.31 -36.14 -18.57
C THR A 7 8.12 -35.23 -17.35
N PHE A 8 7.45 -35.72 -16.31
CA PHE A 8 7.23 -34.97 -15.06
C PHE A 8 8.53 -34.75 -14.27
N ILE A 9 9.42 -35.74 -14.23
CA ILE A 9 10.73 -35.63 -13.58
C ILE A 9 11.63 -34.64 -14.33
N ARG A 10 11.61 -34.62 -15.67
CA ARG A 10 12.37 -33.65 -16.47
C ARG A 10 11.84 -32.22 -16.35
N LEU A 11 10.54 -32.06 -16.14
CA LEU A 11 9.92 -30.76 -15.80
C LEU A 11 10.41 -30.24 -14.44
N LEU A 12 10.60 -31.13 -13.47
CA LEU A 12 11.04 -30.76 -12.11
C LEU A 12 12.57 -30.63 -11.98
N ASN A 13 13.35 -31.31 -12.83
CA ASN A 13 14.80 -31.26 -12.82
C ASN A 13 15.36 -31.35 -14.26
N PRO A 14 15.67 -30.20 -14.89
CA PRO A 14 16.20 -30.15 -16.25
C PRO A 14 17.55 -30.87 -16.44
N SER A 15 18.28 -31.13 -15.34
CA SER A 15 19.58 -31.81 -15.33
C SER A 15 19.47 -33.33 -15.13
N TYR A 16 18.26 -33.89 -15.07
CA TYR A 16 18.06 -35.33 -14.84
C TYR A 16 18.51 -36.19 -16.03
N VAL A 17 19.57 -36.98 -15.84
CA VAL A 17 20.03 -38.01 -16.78
C VAL A 17 19.60 -39.39 -16.26
N PRO A 18 18.86 -40.20 -17.04
CA PRO A 18 18.49 -41.56 -16.63
C PRO A 18 19.72 -42.42 -16.34
N THR A 19 19.70 -43.12 -15.22
CA THR A 19 20.82 -43.92 -14.68
C THR A 19 21.25 -45.08 -15.59
N SER A 20 20.50 -45.40 -16.66
CA SER A 20 20.82 -46.47 -17.60
C SER A 20 21.90 -46.13 -18.65
N MET A 21 22.38 -44.88 -18.72
CA MET A 21 23.45 -44.47 -19.65
C MET A 21 24.79 -44.14 -18.97
N ALA A 22 24.94 -44.40 -17.67
CA ALA A 22 26.19 -44.15 -16.94
C ALA A 22 27.19 -45.31 -17.07
N SER A 23 27.64 -45.60 -18.29
CA SER A 23 28.83 -46.42 -18.54
C SER A 23 30.02 -45.49 -18.77
N GLN A 24 30.91 -45.41 -17.79
CA GLN A 24 32.17 -44.66 -17.81
C GLN A 24 33.07 -45.13 -18.96
N LYS A 25 33.17 -44.36 -20.06
CA LYS A 25 34.38 -44.41 -20.91
C LYS A 25 34.74 -43.18 -21.74
N ASP A 26 33.93 -42.12 -21.79
CA ASP A 26 34.26 -40.96 -22.65
C ASP A 26 34.42 -39.65 -21.84
N ALA A 27 35.40 -39.61 -20.94
CA ALA A 27 35.75 -38.39 -20.20
C ALA A 27 36.40 -37.30 -21.09
N SER A 28 36.85 -37.64 -22.31
CA SER A 28 37.37 -36.68 -23.30
C SER A 28 36.29 -36.05 -24.19
N ALA A 29 35.02 -36.46 -24.07
CA ALA A 29 33.89 -35.83 -24.75
C ALA A 29 33.20 -34.73 -23.90
N LEU A 30 33.50 -34.67 -22.60
CA LEU A 30 32.89 -33.75 -21.65
C LEU A 30 33.40 -32.30 -21.76
N SER A 31 34.58 -32.05 -22.35
CA SER A 31 35.06 -30.68 -22.61
C SER A 31 34.42 -30.03 -23.84
N THR A 32 33.71 -30.81 -24.67
CA THR A 32 32.97 -30.31 -25.85
C THR A 32 31.49 -30.06 -25.53
N TYR A 33 31.02 -30.44 -24.34
CA TYR A 33 29.66 -30.21 -23.85
C TYR A 33 29.47 -28.86 -23.12
N GLY A 34 30.47 -27.97 -23.22
CA GLY A 34 30.44 -26.62 -22.64
C GLY A 34 29.66 -25.58 -23.45
N SER A 35 29.04 -25.96 -24.57
CA SER A 35 28.23 -25.02 -25.37
C SER A 35 27.20 -25.76 -26.20
N THR A 36 25.96 -25.24 -26.23
CA THR A 36 24.86 -25.54 -27.18
C THR A 36 23.87 -26.66 -26.83
N THR A 37 23.15 -26.55 -25.72
CA THR A 37 21.72 -26.87 -25.77
C THR A 37 20.94 -25.65 -25.33
N GLY A 38 20.37 -24.92 -26.32
CA GLY A 38 19.33 -23.94 -26.02
C GLY A 38 18.17 -24.60 -25.25
N PRO A 39 17.27 -23.82 -24.63
CA PRO A 39 16.13 -24.39 -23.91
C PRO A 39 15.42 -25.39 -24.81
N THR A 40 15.23 -26.62 -24.33
CA THR A 40 14.42 -27.62 -25.06
C THR A 40 13.04 -27.02 -25.32
N GLN A 41 12.35 -27.43 -26.39
CA GLN A 41 11.03 -26.85 -26.71
C GLN A 41 10.02 -26.94 -25.56
N LEU A 42 10.12 -27.99 -24.73
CA LEU A 42 9.36 -28.15 -23.50
C LEU A 42 9.72 -27.10 -22.44
N ASN A 43 11.00 -26.80 -22.26
CA ASN A 43 11.44 -25.75 -21.34
C ASN A 43 10.99 -24.36 -21.82
N SER A 44 11.13 -24.06 -23.12
CA SER A 44 10.67 -22.78 -23.67
C SER A 44 9.15 -22.61 -23.59
N PHE A 45 8.38 -23.70 -23.75
CA PHE A 45 6.93 -23.68 -23.58
C PHE A 45 6.55 -23.45 -22.12
N ALA A 46 7.15 -24.18 -21.19
CA ALA A 46 6.90 -24.03 -19.75
C ALA A 46 7.23 -22.60 -19.27
N GLU A 47 8.37 -22.06 -19.68
CA GLU A 47 8.78 -20.67 -19.41
C GLU A 47 7.75 -19.66 -19.95
N SER A 48 7.24 -19.88 -21.17
CA SER A 48 6.21 -19.00 -21.75
C SER A 48 4.86 -19.07 -21.04
N MET A 49 4.52 -20.23 -20.45
CA MET A 49 3.24 -20.48 -19.80
C MET A 49 3.24 -20.11 -18.31
N ALA A 50 4.40 -20.11 -17.66
CA ALA A 50 4.54 -19.89 -16.23
C ALA A 50 3.88 -18.59 -15.72
N PRO A 51 4.00 -17.43 -16.40
CA PRO A 51 3.35 -16.20 -15.95
C PRO A 51 1.82 -16.33 -15.87
N TYR A 52 1.20 -17.01 -16.83
CA TYR A 52 -0.24 -17.21 -16.91
C TYR A 52 -0.76 -18.15 -15.82
N VAL A 53 -0.01 -19.23 -15.54
CA VAL A 53 -0.33 -20.15 -14.45
C VAL A 53 -0.19 -19.47 -13.10
N ALA A 54 0.86 -18.67 -12.91
CA ALA A 54 1.09 -17.90 -11.71
C ALA A 54 -0.06 -16.90 -11.45
N GLU A 55 -0.50 -16.14 -12.47
CA GLU A 55 -1.64 -15.24 -12.36
C GLU A 55 -2.94 -15.96 -11.98
N PHE A 56 -3.19 -17.13 -12.59
CA PHE A 56 -4.37 -17.94 -12.26
C PHE A 56 -4.33 -18.43 -10.80
N ILE A 57 -3.22 -19.05 -10.37
CA ILE A 57 -3.07 -19.60 -9.02
C ILE A 57 -3.13 -18.51 -7.96
N GLY A 58 -2.40 -17.40 -8.15
CA GLY A 58 -2.40 -16.29 -7.21
C GLY A 58 -3.78 -15.66 -7.07
N THR A 59 -4.48 -15.44 -8.18
CA THR A 59 -5.84 -14.88 -8.15
C THR A 59 -6.83 -15.85 -7.51
N TYR A 60 -6.72 -17.15 -7.81
CA TYR A 60 -7.57 -18.17 -7.19
C TYR A 60 -7.42 -18.17 -5.67
N LEU A 61 -6.18 -18.20 -5.15
CA LEU A 61 -5.92 -18.21 -3.71
C LEU A 61 -6.40 -16.92 -3.04
N LEU A 62 -6.21 -15.77 -3.70
CA LEU A 62 -6.69 -14.48 -3.21
C LEU A 62 -8.21 -14.43 -3.11
N VAL A 63 -8.92 -14.76 -4.20
CA VAL A 63 -10.39 -14.73 -4.25
C VAL A 63 -10.98 -15.78 -3.31
N PHE A 64 -10.40 -16.97 -3.24
CA PHE A 64 -10.85 -18.03 -2.34
C PHE A 64 -10.77 -17.59 -0.88
N THR A 65 -9.65 -16.95 -0.49
CA THR A 65 -9.48 -16.43 0.86
C THR A 65 -10.50 -15.36 1.20
N ILE A 66 -10.75 -14.43 0.27
CA ILE A 66 -11.80 -13.41 0.45
C ILE A 66 -13.17 -14.08 0.62
N ALA A 67 -13.51 -15.04 -0.24
CA ALA A 67 -14.78 -15.75 -0.18
C ALA A 67 -14.98 -16.48 1.16
N VAL A 68 -13.92 -17.12 1.70
CA VAL A 68 -13.95 -17.77 3.02
C VAL A 68 -14.23 -16.75 4.12
N PHE A 69 -13.58 -15.58 4.09
CA PHE A 69 -13.83 -14.52 5.07
C PHE A 69 -15.23 -13.91 4.95
N SER A 70 -15.79 -13.83 3.74
CA SER A 70 -17.18 -13.39 3.54
C SER A 70 -18.20 -14.33 4.20
N ILE A 71 -17.83 -15.59 4.46
CA ILE A 71 -18.69 -16.58 5.13
C ILE A 71 -18.38 -16.67 6.63
N ALA A 72 -17.11 -16.61 7.02
CA ALA A 72 -16.65 -17.01 8.35
C ALA A 72 -16.97 -16.03 9.51
N GLU A 73 -17.72 -14.95 9.27
CA GLU A 73 -18.10 -13.86 10.22
C GLU A 73 -16.94 -13.26 11.08
N SER A 74 -15.68 -13.65 10.85
CA SER A 74 -14.50 -13.15 11.56
C SER A 74 -13.90 -11.93 10.87
N ALA A 75 -14.64 -10.82 10.95
CA ALA A 75 -14.30 -9.57 10.25
C ALA A 75 -12.99 -8.92 10.75
N ASP A 76 -12.67 -9.06 12.05
CA ASP A 76 -11.62 -8.27 12.71
C ASP A 76 -10.21 -8.46 12.15
N PHE A 77 -9.91 -9.60 11.52
CA PHE A 77 -8.61 -9.88 10.90
C PHE A 77 -8.67 -10.12 9.40
N ALA A 78 -9.85 -10.03 8.78
CA ALA A 78 -10.03 -10.34 7.36
C ALA A 78 -9.09 -9.51 6.47
N GLY A 79 -9.10 -8.17 6.61
CA GLY A 79 -8.23 -7.28 5.86
C GLY A 79 -6.73 -7.58 6.07
N THR A 80 -6.33 -7.93 7.29
CA THR A 80 -4.95 -8.31 7.62
C THR A 80 -4.55 -9.61 6.96
N ALA A 81 -5.40 -10.64 7.02
CA ALA A 81 -5.15 -11.95 6.44
C ALA A 81 -5.08 -11.88 4.90
N ILE A 82 -6.02 -11.19 4.26
CA ILE A 82 -6.06 -11.02 2.81
C ILE A 82 -4.84 -10.20 2.33
N GLY A 83 -4.49 -9.11 3.03
CA GLY A 83 -3.32 -8.30 2.68
C GLY A 83 -2.00 -9.05 2.88
N THR A 84 -1.89 -9.85 3.93
CA THR A 84 -0.71 -10.70 4.17
C THR A 84 -0.60 -11.79 3.10
N LEU A 85 -1.72 -12.42 2.72
CA LEU A 85 -1.75 -13.38 1.62
C LEU A 85 -1.30 -12.73 0.32
N LEU A 86 -1.80 -11.52 -0.01
CA LEU A 86 -1.38 -10.82 -1.21
C LEU A 86 0.13 -10.55 -1.19
N ALA A 87 0.71 -10.15 -0.06
CA ALA A 87 2.16 -9.99 0.06
C ALA A 87 2.90 -11.32 -0.19
N VAL A 88 2.45 -12.44 0.39
CA VAL A 88 3.01 -13.78 0.16
C VAL A 88 2.97 -14.15 -1.32
N LEU A 89 1.83 -13.93 -1.99
CA LEU A 89 1.67 -14.23 -3.41
C LEU A 89 2.59 -13.35 -4.27
N VAL A 90 2.68 -12.05 -3.99
CA VAL A 90 3.57 -11.14 -4.72
C VAL A 90 5.04 -11.51 -4.53
N TYR A 91 5.46 -11.89 -3.32
CA TYR A 91 6.84 -12.35 -3.10
C TYR A 91 7.15 -13.68 -3.79
N SER A 92 6.21 -14.62 -3.82
CA SER A 92 6.43 -15.96 -4.37
C SER A 92 6.27 -16.05 -5.89
N LEU A 93 5.31 -15.31 -6.45
CA LEU A 93 4.90 -15.41 -7.85
C LEU A 93 5.15 -14.12 -8.64
N GLY A 94 5.40 -13.00 -7.97
CA GLY A 94 5.76 -11.73 -8.61
C GLY A 94 6.97 -11.81 -9.54
N PRO A 95 8.08 -12.48 -9.15
CA PRO A 95 9.21 -12.70 -10.06
C PRO A 95 8.88 -13.50 -11.33
N VAL A 96 7.77 -14.25 -11.33
CA VAL A 96 7.34 -15.08 -12.47
C VAL A 96 6.39 -14.33 -13.39
N SER A 97 5.36 -13.66 -12.84
CA SER A 97 4.30 -13.03 -13.65
C SER A 97 4.24 -11.51 -13.59
N GLY A 98 4.97 -10.89 -12.67
CA GLY A 98 4.73 -9.51 -12.22
C GLY A 98 3.76 -9.42 -11.03
N GLY A 99 3.06 -10.51 -10.70
CA GLY A 99 2.23 -10.63 -9.50
C GLY A 99 1.03 -9.69 -9.48
N HIS A 100 0.29 -9.58 -10.58
CA HIS A 100 -0.81 -8.63 -10.69
C HIS A 100 -2.04 -9.09 -9.89
N PHE A 101 -2.44 -10.35 -10.06
CA PHE A 101 -3.57 -11.03 -9.39
C PHE A 101 -4.91 -10.28 -9.37
N ASN A 102 -5.04 -9.28 -10.23
CA ASN A 102 -6.11 -8.29 -10.20
C ASN A 102 -6.23 -7.63 -11.60
N PRO A 103 -7.40 -7.71 -12.25
CA PRO A 103 -7.63 -7.08 -13.55
C PRO A 103 -7.36 -5.57 -13.57
N ALA A 104 -7.65 -4.86 -12.47
CA ALA A 104 -7.40 -3.43 -12.36
C ALA A 104 -5.90 -3.10 -12.32
N VAL A 105 -5.10 -3.93 -11.65
CA VAL A 105 -3.63 -3.82 -11.64
C VAL A 105 -3.06 -4.10 -13.03
N SER A 106 -3.48 -5.19 -13.68
CA SER A 106 -3.10 -5.49 -15.07
C SER A 106 -3.42 -4.34 -16.02
N PHE A 107 -4.61 -3.75 -15.87
CA PHE A 107 -5.05 -2.62 -16.67
C PHE A 107 -4.19 -1.36 -16.43
N ALA A 108 -3.89 -1.02 -15.17
CA ALA A 108 -3.02 0.12 -14.82
C ALA A 108 -1.59 -0.04 -15.39
N CYS A 109 -1.03 -1.26 -15.33
CA CYS A 109 0.26 -1.59 -15.96
C CYS A 109 0.21 -1.45 -17.48
N GLY A 110 -0.91 -1.81 -18.12
CA GLY A 110 -1.15 -1.60 -19.55
C GLY A 110 -1.21 -0.11 -19.93
N LEU A 111 -1.98 0.69 -19.19
CA LEU A 111 -2.10 2.13 -19.40
C LEU A 111 -0.76 2.87 -19.29
N THR A 112 0.10 2.43 -18.38
CA THR A 112 1.44 3.00 -18.16
C THR A 112 2.53 2.35 -19.02
N ARG A 113 2.15 1.45 -19.94
CA ARG A 113 3.04 0.72 -20.87
C ARG A 113 4.10 -0.12 -20.17
N LYS A 114 3.84 -0.56 -18.94
CA LYS A 114 4.70 -1.46 -18.16
C LYS A 114 4.47 -2.93 -18.52
N THR A 115 3.29 -3.24 -19.06
CA THR A 115 2.94 -4.58 -19.56
C THR A 115 2.27 -4.45 -20.93
N PRO A 116 2.65 -5.25 -21.94
CA PRO A 116 2.04 -5.20 -23.26
C PRO A 116 0.57 -5.66 -23.22
N TRP A 117 -0.30 -4.98 -23.99
CA TRP A 117 -1.74 -5.22 -23.98
C TRP A 117 -2.18 -6.68 -24.24
N PRO A 118 -1.56 -7.46 -25.14
CA PRO A 118 -1.91 -8.86 -25.30
C PRO A 118 -1.76 -9.66 -24.00
N GLN A 119 -0.70 -9.41 -23.23
CA GLN A 119 -0.49 -10.03 -21.93
C GLN A 119 -1.47 -9.51 -20.88
N VAL A 120 -1.77 -8.21 -20.88
CA VAL A 120 -2.80 -7.61 -20.00
C VAL A 120 -4.16 -8.28 -20.21
N ILE A 121 -4.60 -8.44 -21.46
CA ILE A 121 -5.87 -9.08 -21.78
C ILE A 121 -5.87 -10.55 -21.33
N ALA A 122 -4.79 -11.28 -21.61
CA ALA A 122 -4.67 -12.67 -21.16
C ALA A 122 -4.72 -12.80 -19.63
N TYR A 123 -4.04 -11.90 -18.90
CA TYR A 123 -4.08 -11.86 -17.44
C TYR A 123 -5.50 -11.58 -16.93
N ILE A 124 -6.20 -10.60 -17.49
CA ILE A 124 -7.57 -10.26 -17.07
C ILE A 124 -8.50 -11.47 -17.23
N LEU A 125 -8.43 -12.18 -18.36
CA LEU A 125 -9.26 -13.37 -18.60
C LEU A 125 -8.94 -14.51 -17.61
N LEU A 126 -7.64 -14.75 -17.35
CA LEU A 126 -7.21 -15.76 -16.39
C LEU A 126 -7.59 -15.40 -14.95
N GLN A 127 -7.44 -14.14 -14.57
CA GLN A 127 -7.81 -13.63 -13.25
C GLN A 127 -9.32 -13.78 -13.01
N ILE A 128 -10.16 -13.39 -13.98
CA ILE A 128 -11.62 -13.55 -13.89
C ILE A 128 -12.01 -15.04 -13.79
N SER A 129 -11.42 -15.90 -14.62
CA SER A 129 -11.70 -17.35 -14.55
C SER A 129 -11.25 -17.96 -13.23
N ALA A 130 -10.10 -17.55 -12.68
CA ALA A 130 -9.63 -17.97 -11.37
C ALA A 130 -10.60 -17.54 -10.26
N GLY A 131 -11.11 -16.30 -10.33
CA GLY A 131 -12.11 -15.80 -9.39
C GLY A 131 -13.41 -16.59 -9.42
N LEU A 132 -13.89 -16.96 -10.62
CA LEU A 132 -15.06 -17.84 -10.77
C LEU A 132 -14.81 -19.22 -10.15
N VAL A 133 -13.66 -19.84 -10.44
CA VAL A 133 -13.31 -21.18 -9.90
C VAL A 133 -13.17 -21.14 -8.38
N ALA A 134 -12.58 -20.07 -7.83
CA ALA A 134 -12.47 -19.86 -6.39
C ALA A 134 -13.85 -19.69 -5.72
N GLY A 135 -14.73 -18.89 -6.31
CA GLY A 135 -16.10 -18.71 -5.83
C GLY A 135 -16.88 -20.03 -5.83
N ILE A 136 -16.79 -20.81 -6.90
CA ILE A 136 -17.42 -22.14 -6.99
C ILE A 136 -16.88 -23.06 -5.90
N ALA A 137 -15.56 -23.16 -5.77
CA ALA A 137 -14.94 -24.03 -4.76
C ALA A 137 -15.39 -23.66 -3.33
N CYS A 138 -15.47 -22.36 -3.02
CA CYS A 138 -15.95 -21.89 -1.73
C CYS A 138 -17.43 -22.23 -1.53
N HIS A 139 -18.29 -21.96 -2.51
CA HIS A 139 -19.71 -22.29 -2.44
C HIS A 139 -19.95 -23.79 -2.24
N GLU A 140 -19.20 -24.65 -2.94
CA GLU A 140 -19.34 -26.11 -2.80
C GLU A 140 -18.95 -26.61 -1.40
N ILE A 141 -17.94 -25.99 -0.76
CA ILE A 141 -17.49 -26.37 0.59
C ILE A 141 -18.50 -25.92 1.65
N PHE A 142 -18.93 -24.67 1.60
CA PHE A 142 -19.68 -24.04 2.68
C PHE A 142 -21.20 -24.03 2.46
N GLN A 143 -21.65 -24.21 1.21
CA GLN A 143 -23.06 -24.21 0.80
C GLN A 143 -23.81 -22.94 1.25
N GLN A 144 -23.09 -21.81 1.37
CA GLN A 144 -23.61 -20.49 1.74
C GLN A 144 -23.68 -19.58 0.51
N PRO A 145 -24.62 -18.60 0.49
CA PRO A 145 -24.65 -17.60 -0.56
C PRO A 145 -23.39 -16.73 -0.50
N LEU A 146 -22.76 -16.56 -1.66
CA LEU A 146 -21.71 -15.57 -1.88
C LEU A 146 -22.31 -14.38 -2.62
N GLY A 147 -21.71 -13.20 -2.47
CA GLY A 147 -22.19 -12.03 -3.19
C GLY A 147 -21.43 -10.79 -2.83
N VAL A 148 -21.62 -9.76 -3.65
CA VAL A 148 -21.07 -8.42 -3.43
C VAL A 148 -22.22 -7.44 -3.52
N SER A 149 -22.25 -6.48 -2.61
CA SER A 149 -23.22 -5.40 -2.60
C SER A 149 -22.74 -4.28 -1.68
N PRO A 150 -23.25 -3.06 -1.82
CA PRO A 150 -23.17 -2.06 -0.75
C PRO A 150 -23.74 -2.64 0.55
N ILE A 151 -23.13 -2.26 1.68
CA ILE A 151 -23.56 -2.70 3.02
C ILE A 151 -24.40 -1.59 3.65
N PRO A 152 -25.68 -1.84 3.99
CA PRO A 152 -26.53 -0.86 4.64
C PRO A 152 -25.88 -0.31 5.93
N PRO A 153 -26.04 0.99 6.24
CA PRO A 153 -26.94 1.95 5.57
C PRO A 153 -26.37 2.59 4.29
N PHE A 154 -25.16 2.23 3.87
CA PHE A 154 -24.47 2.88 2.76
C PHE A 154 -25.02 2.45 1.40
N GLY A 155 -25.08 3.41 0.47
CA GLY A 155 -25.61 3.20 -0.86
C GLY A 155 -24.55 2.81 -1.89
N PHE A 156 -25.00 2.67 -3.13
CA PHE A 156 -24.15 2.35 -4.27
C PHE A 156 -22.95 3.30 -4.42
N TRP A 157 -23.19 4.61 -4.31
CA TRP A 157 -22.15 5.61 -4.55
C TRP A 157 -21.10 5.64 -3.45
N ASP A 158 -21.50 5.39 -2.21
CA ASP A 158 -20.60 5.29 -1.06
C ASP A 158 -19.66 4.09 -1.24
N ALA A 159 -20.23 2.91 -1.49
CA ALA A 159 -19.44 1.71 -1.74
C ALA A 159 -18.54 1.87 -2.98
N SER A 160 -19.08 2.39 -4.09
CA SER A 160 -18.36 2.59 -5.36
C SER A 160 -17.19 3.56 -5.25
N PHE A 161 -17.34 4.62 -4.47
CA PHE A 161 -16.26 5.56 -4.22
C PHE A 161 -15.08 4.88 -3.52
N LEU A 162 -15.35 4.06 -2.49
CA LEU A 162 -14.30 3.32 -1.77
C LEU A 162 -13.65 2.24 -2.63
N GLU A 163 -14.43 1.54 -3.45
CA GLU A 163 -13.91 0.57 -4.42
C GLU A 163 -12.97 1.24 -5.43
N ALA A 164 -13.31 2.43 -5.94
CA ALA A 164 -12.42 3.19 -6.81
C ALA A 164 -11.18 3.72 -6.06
N LEU A 165 -11.36 4.25 -4.85
CA LEU A 165 -10.30 4.87 -4.05
C LEU A 165 -9.19 3.87 -3.68
N TYR A 166 -9.55 2.75 -3.06
CA TYR A 166 -8.55 1.78 -2.58
C TYR A 166 -8.02 0.88 -3.70
N THR A 167 -8.78 0.64 -4.78
CA THR A 167 -8.19 0.05 -5.99
C THR A 167 -7.21 1.01 -6.64
N GLY A 168 -7.52 2.31 -6.64
CA GLY A 168 -6.62 3.35 -7.10
C GLY A 168 -5.33 3.40 -6.27
N MET A 169 -5.46 3.35 -4.94
CA MET A 169 -4.32 3.22 -4.03
C MET A 169 -3.50 1.97 -4.34
N LEU A 170 -4.13 0.82 -4.52
CA LEU A 170 -3.45 -0.45 -4.84
C LEU A 170 -2.66 -0.33 -6.14
N CYS A 171 -3.31 0.13 -7.21
CA CYS A 171 -2.67 0.30 -8.52
C CYS A 171 -1.54 1.34 -8.47
N PHE A 172 -1.72 2.44 -7.74
CA PHE A 172 -0.70 3.48 -7.60
C PHE A 172 0.53 2.96 -6.84
N VAL A 173 0.31 2.21 -5.76
CA VAL A 173 1.38 1.57 -4.99
C VAL A 173 2.08 0.53 -5.85
N VAL A 174 1.37 -0.40 -6.51
CA VAL A 174 1.98 -1.39 -7.41
C VAL A 174 2.85 -0.73 -8.48
N LEU A 175 2.33 0.28 -9.18
CA LEU A 175 3.10 1.00 -10.19
C LEU A 175 4.35 1.64 -9.58
N SER A 176 4.23 2.26 -8.40
CA SER A 176 5.32 2.93 -7.73
C SER A 176 6.39 1.99 -7.19
N VAL A 177 6.01 0.88 -6.55
CA VAL A 177 6.95 0.00 -5.85
C VAL A 177 7.49 -1.13 -6.72
N SER A 178 6.79 -1.51 -7.80
CA SER A 178 7.18 -2.62 -8.67
C SER A 178 7.60 -2.20 -10.08
N THR A 179 7.22 -1.01 -10.56
CA THR A 179 7.44 -0.63 -11.97
C THR A 179 8.25 0.66 -12.18
N SER A 180 8.44 1.46 -11.13
CA SER A 180 9.31 2.64 -11.17
C SER A 180 10.77 2.22 -11.08
N LYS A 181 11.62 2.79 -11.94
CA LYS A 181 13.08 2.57 -11.91
C LYS A 181 13.76 3.31 -10.76
N ASN A 182 13.14 4.38 -10.25
CA ASN A 182 13.70 5.11 -9.10
C ASN A 182 13.59 4.30 -7.81
N ASN A 183 12.50 3.55 -7.65
CA ASN A 183 12.31 2.60 -6.56
C ASN A 183 12.95 1.23 -6.84
N ASN A 184 13.10 0.86 -8.11
CA ASN A 184 13.73 -0.39 -8.56
C ASN A 184 14.94 -0.15 -9.47
N PRO A 185 16.06 0.41 -8.97
CA PRO A 185 17.30 0.52 -9.72
C PRO A 185 17.82 -0.85 -10.18
N ASP A 186 18.36 -0.93 -11.40
CA ASP A 186 18.79 -2.19 -12.02
C ASP A 186 19.77 -3.02 -11.17
N ARG A 187 20.60 -2.36 -10.33
CA ARG A 187 21.62 -2.99 -9.48
C ARG A 187 21.28 -3.02 -7.99
N ASP A 188 20.12 -2.51 -7.58
CA ASP A 188 19.72 -2.40 -6.17
C ASP A 188 18.19 -2.42 -6.07
N GLN A 189 17.60 -3.57 -6.40
CA GLN A 189 16.15 -3.73 -6.54
C GLN A 189 15.41 -3.54 -5.20
N ASN A 190 14.14 -3.11 -5.26
CA ASN A 190 13.31 -3.00 -4.07
C ASN A 190 13.00 -4.39 -3.49
N HIS A 191 13.11 -4.57 -2.17
CA HIS A 191 12.74 -5.83 -1.50
C HIS A 191 11.42 -5.72 -0.70
N TYR A 192 10.78 -4.54 -0.67
CA TYR A 192 9.58 -4.25 0.14
C TYR A 192 8.31 -4.09 -0.71
N PHE A 193 8.41 -4.26 -2.02
CA PHE A 193 7.29 -4.12 -2.96
C PHE A 193 6.08 -4.98 -2.54
N GLY A 194 6.31 -6.28 -2.24
CA GLY A 194 5.25 -7.20 -1.83
C GLY A 194 4.57 -6.77 -0.53
N LEU A 195 5.35 -6.35 0.47
CA LEU A 195 4.82 -5.82 1.72
C LEU A 195 4.00 -4.55 1.51
N ALA A 196 4.52 -3.58 0.77
CA ALA A 196 3.83 -2.32 0.49
C ALA A 196 2.48 -2.56 -0.22
N ILE A 197 2.45 -3.47 -1.20
CA ILE A 197 1.23 -3.87 -1.92
C ILE A 197 0.22 -4.53 -0.97
N GLY A 198 0.66 -5.48 -0.14
CA GLY A 198 -0.21 -6.14 0.83
C GLY A 198 -0.80 -5.17 1.87
N LEU A 199 -0.01 -4.20 2.34
CA LEU A 199 -0.46 -3.18 3.29
C LEU A 199 -1.58 -2.28 2.72
N VAL A 200 -1.69 -2.12 1.39
CA VAL A 200 -2.86 -1.41 0.82
C VAL A 200 -4.16 -2.15 1.13
N ILE A 201 -4.16 -3.47 1.01
CA ILE A 201 -5.34 -4.29 1.32
C ILE A 201 -5.63 -4.27 2.81
N VAL A 202 -4.61 -4.22 3.67
CA VAL A 202 -4.83 -4.01 5.10
C VAL A 202 -5.49 -2.65 5.37
N ALA A 203 -4.99 -1.58 4.78
CA ALA A 203 -5.55 -0.24 4.93
C ALA A 203 -7.02 -0.16 4.47
N GLY A 204 -7.28 -0.57 3.23
CA GLY A 204 -8.62 -0.51 2.64
C GLY A 204 -9.58 -1.54 3.22
N GLY A 205 -9.11 -2.75 3.52
CA GLY A 205 -9.93 -3.83 4.05
C GLY A 205 -10.49 -3.48 5.43
N HIS A 206 -9.69 -2.84 6.29
CA HIS A 206 -10.20 -2.34 7.58
C HIS A 206 -11.08 -1.09 7.42
N ALA A 207 -10.80 -0.22 6.46
CA ALA A 207 -11.53 1.03 6.28
C ALA A 207 -12.88 0.90 5.54
N ALA A 208 -12.98 -0.01 4.57
CA ALA A 208 -14.12 -0.09 3.65
C ALA A 208 -14.94 -1.38 3.77
N SER A 209 -14.47 -2.39 4.52
CA SER A 209 -15.17 -3.69 4.61
C SER A 209 -16.62 -3.56 5.06
N GLY A 210 -16.92 -2.74 6.06
CA GLY A 210 -18.29 -2.50 6.53
C GLY A 210 -19.14 -1.58 5.64
N ILE A 211 -18.62 -1.15 4.48
CA ILE A 211 -19.29 -0.21 3.56
C ILE A 211 -19.46 -0.84 2.18
N SER A 212 -18.38 -1.31 1.55
CA SER A 212 -18.38 -1.90 0.21
C SER A 212 -18.03 -3.40 0.19
N GLY A 213 -17.65 -3.97 1.34
CA GLY A 213 -17.01 -5.28 1.42
C GLY A 213 -15.48 -5.24 1.23
N GLY A 214 -14.91 -4.10 0.81
CA GLY A 214 -13.46 -3.91 0.64
C GLY A 214 -12.85 -4.84 -0.42
N ILE A 215 -13.42 -4.87 -1.62
CA ILE A 215 -13.16 -5.90 -2.63
C ILE A 215 -11.90 -5.61 -3.46
N PHE A 216 -11.82 -4.40 -3.99
CA PHE A 216 -10.69 -3.80 -4.71
C PHE A 216 -10.12 -4.60 -5.89
N ASN A 217 -10.89 -5.53 -6.45
CA ASN A 217 -10.42 -6.47 -7.47
C ASN A 217 -11.59 -6.96 -8.35
N PRO A 218 -11.60 -6.64 -9.66
CA PRO A 218 -12.68 -7.08 -10.55
C PRO A 218 -12.82 -8.60 -10.65
N ALA A 219 -11.75 -9.38 -10.48
CA ALA A 219 -11.85 -10.84 -10.47
C ALA A 219 -12.61 -11.36 -9.24
N VAL A 220 -12.48 -10.67 -8.10
CA VAL A 220 -13.26 -10.97 -6.89
C VAL A 220 -14.71 -10.53 -7.10
N SER A 221 -14.94 -9.28 -7.53
CA SER A 221 -16.28 -8.72 -7.75
C SER A 221 -17.13 -9.59 -8.69
N LEU A 222 -16.57 -9.93 -9.86
CA LEU A 222 -17.27 -10.73 -10.88
C LEU A 222 -17.35 -12.21 -10.49
N GLY A 223 -16.27 -12.76 -9.92
CA GLY A 223 -16.21 -14.18 -9.55
C GLY A 223 -17.25 -14.55 -8.50
N LEU A 224 -17.36 -13.75 -7.44
CA LEU A 224 -18.32 -14.00 -6.35
C LEU A 224 -19.77 -13.73 -6.77
N GLU A 225 -20.00 -12.69 -7.58
CA GLU A 225 -21.35 -12.37 -8.08
C GLU A 225 -21.93 -13.47 -8.97
N ILE A 226 -21.14 -14.00 -9.92
CA ILE A 226 -21.61 -15.06 -10.85
C ILE A 226 -22.03 -16.32 -10.09
N VAL A 227 -21.34 -16.64 -9.00
CA VAL A 227 -21.68 -17.79 -8.14
C VAL A 227 -22.88 -17.46 -7.26
N GLY A 228 -22.90 -16.26 -6.69
CA GLY A 228 -24.00 -15.74 -5.87
C GLY A 228 -25.35 -15.69 -6.57
N ALA A 229 -25.38 -15.36 -7.86
CA ALA A 229 -26.58 -15.31 -8.69
C ALA A 229 -27.32 -16.66 -8.80
N ARG A 230 -26.71 -17.76 -8.35
CA ARG A 230 -27.33 -19.09 -8.28
C ARG A 230 -28.10 -19.33 -6.98
N ALA A 231 -27.96 -18.45 -5.97
CA ALA A 231 -28.64 -18.56 -4.69
C ALA A 231 -30.01 -17.84 -4.70
N PRO A 232 -31.07 -18.42 -4.10
CA PRO A 232 -32.42 -17.81 -4.06
C PRO A 232 -32.52 -16.46 -3.34
N ALA A 233 -31.46 -16.04 -2.65
CA ALA A 233 -31.35 -14.80 -1.88
C ALA A 233 -30.25 -13.86 -2.41
N ALA A 234 -29.79 -14.05 -3.66
CA ALA A 234 -28.81 -13.17 -4.28
C ALA A 234 -29.24 -11.72 -4.13
N ALA A 235 -28.38 -10.87 -3.54
CA ALA A 235 -28.62 -9.45 -3.42
C ALA A 235 -29.03 -8.92 -4.79
N ALA A 236 -30.27 -8.45 -4.92
CA ALA A 236 -30.83 -8.05 -6.20
C ALA A 236 -30.01 -6.89 -6.79
N GLY A 237 -29.21 -7.14 -7.83
CA GLY A 237 -28.51 -6.11 -8.59
C GLY A 237 -27.16 -6.57 -9.18
N PRO A 238 -26.73 -6.01 -10.33
CA PRO A 238 -25.43 -6.30 -10.97
C PRO A 238 -24.27 -5.56 -10.27
N TRP A 239 -24.17 -5.70 -8.95
CA TRP A 239 -23.22 -4.97 -8.12
C TRP A 239 -21.77 -5.30 -8.44
N GLY A 240 -21.45 -6.55 -8.76
CA GLY A 240 -20.08 -6.99 -9.05
C GLY A 240 -19.56 -6.38 -10.35
N LEU A 241 -20.40 -6.32 -11.39
CA LEU A 241 -20.08 -5.58 -12.62
C LEU A 241 -19.90 -4.08 -12.36
N ALA A 242 -20.76 -3.48 -11.54
CA ALA A 242 -20.68 -2.06 -11.22
C ALA A 242 -19.39 -1.73 -10.44
N PHE A 243 -19.05 -2.54 -9.43
CA PHE A 243 -17.80 -2.42 -8.68
C PHE A 243 -16.59 -2.66 -9.57
N ALA A 244 -16.62 -3.66 -10.46
CA ALA A 244 -15.55 -3.87 -11.44
C ALA A 244 -15.29 -2.62 -12.30
N GLY A 245 -16.34 -1.95 -12.77
CA GLY A 245 -16.23 -0.68 -13.50
C GLY A 245 -15.56 0.42 -12.67
N MET A 246 -15.96 0.57 -11.41
CA MET A 246 -15.38 1.57 -10.49
C MET A 246 -13.94 1.27 -10.10
N GLN A 247 -13.58 -0.01 -9.97
CA GLN A 247 -12.22 -0.48 -9.73
C GLN A 247 -11.30 -0.16 -10.94
N ILE A 248 -11.78 -0.34 -12.17
CA ILE A 248 -11.07 0.08 -13.39
C ILE A 248 -10.94 1.61 -13.47
N PHE A 249 -11.97 2.35 -13.07
CA PHE A 249 -11.88 3.82 -12.95
C PHE A 249 -10.79 4.23 -11.95
N GLY A 250 -10.74 3.58 -10.77
CA GLY A 250 -9.68 3.76 -9.78
C GLY A 250 -8.28 3.47 -10.35
N ALA A 251 -8.12 2.37 -11.08
CA ALA A 251 -6.87 2.03 -11.78
C ALA A 251 -6.46 3.09 -12.81
N THR A 252 -7.43 3.68 -13.51
CA THR A 252 -7.19 4.77 -14.48
C THR A 252 -6.68 6.02 -13.78
N MET A 253 -7.32 6.41 -12.68
CA MET A 253 -6.87 7.54 -11.85
C MET A 253 -5.47 7.29 -11.29
N ALA A 254 -5.19 6.07 -10.84
CA ALA A 254 -3.88 5.68 -10.33
C ALA A 254 -2.79 5.80 -11.39
N ALA A 255 -3.04 5.32 -12.61
CA ALA A 255 -2.11 5.46 -13.74
C ALA A 255 -1.86 6.93 -14.08
N ALA A 256 -2.90 7.76 -14.10
CA ALA A 256 -2.77 9.20 -14.33
C ALA A 256 -1.95 9.89 -13.21
N MET A 257 -2.21 9.55 -11.95
CA MET A 257 -1.47 10.08 -10.81
C MET A 257 -0.02 9.63 -10.82
N PHE A 258 0.26 8.36 -11.13
CA PHE A 258 1.61 7.83 -11.30
C PHE A 258 2.38 8.64 -12.36
N VAL A 259 1.78 8.88 -13.52
CA VAL A 259 2.38 9.72 -14.57
C VAL A 259 2.58 11.16 -14.10
N ALA A 260 1.62 11.76 -13.39
CA ALA A 260 1.71 13.15 -12.92
C ALA A 260 2.84 13.37 -11.92
N VAL A 261 3.00 12.47 -10.95
CA VAL A 261 4.03 12.59 -9.90
C VAL A 261 5.41 12.11 -10.37
N ARG A 262 5.47 11.29 -11.44
CA ARG A 262 6.73 10.76 -12.02
C ARG A 262 7.00 11.21 -13.45
N ALA A 263 6.42 12.32 -13.89
CA ALA A 263 6.59 12.83 -15.26
C ALA A 263 8.07 13.01 -15.65
N ALA A 264 8.94 13.38 -14.70
CA ALA A 264 10.38 13.50 -14.93
C ALA A 264 11.06 12.14 -15.21
N GLU A 265 10.67 11.08 -14.50
CA GLU A 265 11.16 9.71 -14.71
C GLU A 265 10.77 9.20 -16.10
N LEU A 266 9.54 9.50 -16.53
CA LEU A 266 9.00 9.01 -17.81
C LEU A 266 9.52 9.77 -19.04
N ARG A 267 9.93 11.03 -18.88
CA ARG A 267 10.46 11.86 -20.00
C ARG A 267 11.89 11.50 -20.38
N ASN A 268 12.71 11.06 -19.42
CA ASN A 268 14.15 11.04 -19.62
C ASN A 268 14.69 9.77 -20.26
N GLY A 269 13.94 8.65 -20.31
CA GLY A 269 14.25 7.47 -21.13
C GLY A 269 15.54 6.69 -20.80
N GLU A 270 16.61 7.35 -20.36
CA GLU A 270 17.97 6.84 -20.23
C GLU A 270 18.68 7.60 -19.09
N GLU A 271 19.41 6.85 -18.26
CA GLU A 271 20.30 7.26 -17.16
C GLU A 271 19.70 8.00 -15.93
N PRO A 272 20.00 7.55 -14.70
CA PRO A 272 19.66 8.28 -13.49
C PRO A 272 20.53 9.54 -13.40
N LEU A 273 19.98 10.68 -13.79
CA LEU A 273 20.54 12.03 -13.60
C LEU A 273 20.61 12.46 -12.11
N ARG A 274 20.81 11.49 -11.19
CA ARG A 274 20.92 11.70 -9.74
C ARG A 274 22.21 12.43 -9.34
N GLU A 275 23.23 12.44 -10.20
CA GLU A 275 24.56 12.95 -9.83
C GLU A 275 24.83 14.42 -10.24
N GLN A 276 24.04 15.00 -11.15
CA GLN A 276 24.30 16.36 -11.67
C GLN A 276 23.33 17.45 -11.20
N LEU A 277 22.18 17.10 -10.63
CA LEU A 277 21.18 18.08 -10.21
C LEU A 277 20.99 18.02 -8.68
N GLY A 278 21.66 18.95 -7.99
CA GLY A 278 21.31 19.28 -6.61
C GLY A 278 19.81 19.59 -6.49
N ASP A 279 19.20 19.04 -5.44
CA ASP A 279 17.77 19.14 -5.07
C ASP A 279 16.79 18.16 -5.75
N ALA A 280 17.15 16.86 -5.73
CA ALA A 280 16.27 15.71 -5.65
C ALA A 280 14.99 15.73 -6.54
N GLY A 281 15.14 15.30 -7.80
CA GLY A 281 14.29 14.24 -8.36
C GLY A 281 12.83 14.52 -8.74
N GLY A 282 12.35 15.77 -8.77
CA GLY A 282 10.99 16.06 -9.26
C GLY A 282 10.59 17.53 -9.15
N SER A 283 9.62 17.97 -9.96
CA SER A 283 9.06 19.32 -9.88
C SER A 283 8.44 19.56 -8.49
N LEU A 284 8.38 20.81 -8.03
CA LEU A 284 7.70 21.14 -6.77
C LEU A 284 6.25 20.62 -6.78
N LEU A 285 5.58 20.68 -7.92
CA LEU A 285 4.23 20.14 -8.09
C LEU A 285 4.17 18.63 -7.81
N SER A 286 5.09 17.84 -8.38
CA SER A 286 5.16 16.39 -8.14
C SER A 286 5.35 16.04 -6.66
N LYS A 287 6.20 16.81 -5.98
CA LYS A 287 6.43 16.72 -4.54
C LYS A 287 5.16 17.04 -3.74
N LEU A 288 4.46 18.12 -4.08
CA LEU A 288 3.22 18.52 -3.40
C LEU A 288 2.07 17.55 -3.64
N LEU A 289 1.92 17.04 -4.87
CA LEU A 289 0.91 16.01 -5.20
C LEU A 289 1.17 14.71 -4.44
N SER A 290 2.44 14.33 -4.25
CA SER A 290 2.83 13.16 -3.48
C SER A 290 2.48 13.30 -1.99
N GLU A 291 2.82 14.44 -1.39
CA GLU A 291 2.47 14.76 -0.01
C GLU A 291 0.95 14.85 0.20
N PHE A 292 0.23 15.43 -0.76
CA PHE A 292 -1.24 15.49 -0.74
C PHE A 292 -1.85 14.08 -0.79
N LEU A 293 -1.47 13.27 -1.80
CA LEU A 293 -2.06 11.96 -2.03
C LEU A 293 -1.84 11.01 -0.84
N GLY A 294 -0.60 10.93 -0.35
CA GLY A 294 -0.29 10.07 0.79
C GLY A 294 -1.00 10.50 2.08
N THR A 295 -1.06 11.81 2.34
CA THR A 295 -1.76 12.33 3.53
C THR A 295 -3.28 12.17 3.41
N PHE A 296 -3.84 12.35 2.22
CA PHE A 296 -5.26 12.15 1.94
C PHE A 296 -5.67 10.71 2.22
N LEU A 297 -4.92 9.74 1.67
CA LEU A 297 -5.17 8.31 1.86
C LEU A 297 -5.02 7.90 3.33
N LEU A 298 -4.01 8.41 4.05
CA LEU A 298 -3.91 8.20 5.49
C LEU A 298 -5.13 8.74 6.24
N CYS A 299 -5.49 10.00 6.00
CA CYS A 299 -6.56 10.66 6.75
C CYS A 299 -7.93 10.03 6.49
N ILE A 300 -8.23 9.67 5.24
CA ILE A 300 -9.51 9.04 4.90
C ILE A 300 -9.58 7.59 5.42
N THR A 301 -8.46 6.85 5.43
CA THR A 301 -8.39 5.53 6.08
C THR A 301 -8.68 5.63 7.58
N VAL A 302 -8.10 6.60 8.27
CA VAL A 302 -8.39 6.85 9.69
C VAL A 302 -9.87 7.23 9.87
N GLY A 303 -10.35 8.21 9.11
CA GLY A 303 -11.72 8.74 9.23
C GLY A 303 -12.79 7.65 9.03
N LEU A 304 -12.66 6.83 7.98
CA LEU A 304 -13.60 5.73 7.71
C LEU A 304 -13.60 4.68 8.83
N ASN A 305 -12.43 4.30 9.36
CA ASN A 305 -12.37 3.37 10.49
C ASN A 305 -13.05 3.95 11.74
N MET A 306 -12.92 5.25 11.99
CA MET A 306 -13.58 5.92 13.11
C MET A 306 -15.10 5.99 12.92
N VAL A 307 -15.60 6.24 11.70
CA VAL A 307 -17.04 6.17 11.39
C VAL A 307 -17.59 4.77 11.68
N MET A 308 -16.80 3.74 11.37
CA MET A 308 -17.14 2.35 11.65
C MET A 308 -16.86 1.91 13.10
N HIS A 309 -16.36 2.80 13.97
CA HIS A 309 -15.96 2.50 15.36
C HIS A 309 -14.98 1.33 15.48
N SER A 310 -14.09 1.20 14.49
CA SER A 310 -13.12 0.11 14.38
C SER A 310 -11.98 0.26 15.38
N ILE A 311 -11.78 -0.77 16.22
CA ILE A 311 -10.59 -0.87 17.08
C ILE A 311 -9.30 -1.02 16.27
N SER A 312 -9.39 -1.37 14.99
CA SER A 312 -8.28 -1.55 14.06
C SER A 312 -7.82 -0.22 13.42
N THR A 313 -8.34 0.94 13.85
CA THR A 313 -7.92 2.26 13.33
C THR A 313 -6.40 2.44 13.30
N PRO A 314 -5.63 2.16 14.39
CA PRO A 314 -4.16 2.26 14.34
C PRO A 314 -3.51 1.32 13.33
N TRP A 315 -4.10 0.12 13.16
CA TRP A 315 -3.62 -0.90 12.23
C TRP A 315 -3.80 -0.48 10.77
N ALA A 316 -4.98 0.06 10.43
CA ALA A 316 -5.27 0.60 9.11
C ALA A 316 -4.43 1.85 8.80
N ALA A 317 -4.27 2.75 9.77
CA ALA A 317 -3.44 3.95 9.64
C ALA A 317 -1.96 3.62 9.37
N PHE A 318 -1.43 2.64 10.10
CA PHE A 318 -0.09 2.08 9.84
C PHE A 318 0.06 1.60 8.40
N ALA A 319 -0.88 0.78 7.94
CA ALA A 319 -0.80 0.18 6.63
C ALA A 319 -0.92 1.21 5.50
N ALA A 320 -1.81 2.20 5.67
CA ALA A 320 -1.95 3.33 4.74
C ALA A 320 -0.68 4.17 4.69
N LEU A 321 -0.14 4.57 5.84
CA LEU A 321 1.07 5.37 5.91
C LEU A 321 2.28 4.64 5.33
N ALA A 322 2.53 3.40 5.75
CA ALA A 322 3.69 2.63 5.31
C ALA A 322 3.67 2.37 3.80
N SER A 323 2.54 1.93 3.25
CA SER A 323 2.38 1.69 1.82
C SER A 323 2.59 2.96 0.99
N MET A 324 2.04 4.10 1.42
CA MET A 324 2.24 5.37 0.73
C MET A 324 3.66 5.92 0.85
N ILE A 325 4.32 5.76 2.00
CA ILE A 325 5.75 6.11 2.13
C ILE A 325 6.58 5.32 1.12
N TYR A 326 6.38 4.00 1.01
CA TYR A 326 7.09 3.19 0.02
C TYR A 326 6.80 3.65 -1.42
N ALA A 327 5.59 4.15 -1.70
CA ALA A 327 5.22 4.60 -3.04
C ALA A 327 5.80 5.97 -3.43
N VAL A 328 5.93 6.92 -2.49
CA VAL A 328 6.26 8.33 -2.83
C VAL A 328 7.54 8.88 -2.19
N HIS A 329 8.23 8.09 -1.37
CA HIS A 329 9.47 8.49 -0.68
C HIS A 329 10.51 9.09 -1.64
N ASP A 330 10.74 8.46 -2.79
CA ASP A 330 11.75 8.89 -3.75
C ASP A 330 11.40 10.21 -4.45
N ILE A 331 10.15 10.67 -4.32
CA ILE A 331 9.65 11.91 -4.93
C ILE A 331 9.71 13.08 -3.93
N SER A 332 9.03 12.94 -2.78
CA SER A 332 8.87 14.02 -1.79
C SER A 332 9.64 13.81 -0.49
N GLY A 333 10.21 12.63 -0.28
CA GLY A 333 10.66 12.17 1.04
C GLY A 333 9.57 11.49 1.86
N GLY A 334 8.30 11.52 1.40
CA GLY A 334 7.18 10.84 2.05
C GLY A 334 6.94 11.29 3.49
N HIS A 335 6.88 12.62 3.73
CA HIS A 335 6.72 13.13 5.09
C HIS A 335 5.32 12.82 5.65
N LEU A 336 4.28 13.10 4.85
CA LEU A 336 2.86 12.76 5.08
C LEU A 336 2.27 13.17 6.45
N ASN A 337 2.97 14.08 7.13
CA ASN A 337 2.69 14.53 8.49
C ASN A 337 3.37 15.90 8.71
N PRO A 338 2.62 16.93 9.12
CA PRO A 338 3.19 18.25 9.37
C PRO A 338 4.28 18.29 10.44
N ALA A 339 4.15 17.50 11.52
CA ALA A 339 5.14 17.42 12.58
C ALA A 339 6.43 16.73 12.12
N VAL A 340 6.31 15.69 11.26
CA VAL A 340 7.47 15.06 10.60
C VAL A 340 8.16 16.07 9.68
N THR A 341 7.39 16.82 8.89
CA THR A 341 7.93 17.86 8.01
C THR A 341 8.70 18.92 8.80
N ALA A 342 8.15 19.37 9.92
CA ALA A 342 8.85 20.26 10.84
C ALA A 342 10.14 19.63 11.35
N ALA A 343 10.13 18.38 11.81
CA ALA A 343 11.32 17.69 12.29
C ALA A 343 12.44 17.61 11.24
N VAL A 344 12.10 17.32 9.98
CA VAL A 344 13.07 17.28 8.87
C VAL A 344 13.68 18.66 8.61
N VAL A 345 12.86 19.72 8.59
CA VAL A 345 13.32 21.11 8.42
C VAL A 345 14.22 21.53 9.60
N PHE A 346 13.75 21.35 10.84
CA PHE A 346 14.45 21.78 12.06
C PHE A 346 15.64 20.89 12.42
N SER A 347 15.80 19.72 11.80
CA SER A 347 17.04 18.95 11.91
C SER A 347 18.25 19.73 11.39
N GLY A 348 18.06 20.74 10.55
CA GLY A 348 19.13 21.65 10.11
C GLY A 348 20.13 21.05 9.11
N ARG A 349 19.80 19.89 8.52
CA ARG A 349 20.67 19.18 7.56
C ARG A 349 20.40 19.50 6.10
N GLY A 350 19.54 20.48 5.81
CA GLY A 350 19.19 20.87 4.44
C GLY A 350 18.39 19.82 3.64
N LYS A 351 17.85 18.78 4.31
CA LYS A 351 17.06 17.70 3.67
C LYS A 351 15.71 18.20 3.13
N CYS A 352 15.14 19.22 3.77
CA CYS A 352 13.96 19.94 3.27
C CYS A 352 14.13 21.45 3.55
N PRO A 353 14.24 22.30 2.52
CA PRO A 353 14.27 23.76 2.71
C PRO A 353 12.98 24.25 3.39
N ALA A 354 13.10 25.26 4.25
CA ALA A 354 11.96 25.76 5.05
C ALA A 354 10.74 26.16 4.19
N GLY A 355 10.96 26.84 3.05
CA GLY A 355 9.86 27.20 2.13
C GLY A 355 9.12 25.99 1.55
N ARG A 356 9.85 24.90 1.26
CA ARG A 356 9.23 23.62 0.84
C ARG A 356 8.49 22.97 2.00
N GLY A 357 9.07 23.00 3.20
CA GLY A 357 8.43 22.48 4.40
C GLY A 357 7.08 23.16 4.67
N VAL A 358 6.99 24.48 4.54
CA VAL A 358 5.71 25.22 4.65
C VAL A 358 4.71 24.76 3.60
N ALA A 359 5.15 24.61 2.34
CA ALA A 359 4.27 24.14 1.27
C ALA A 359 3.78 22.70 1.51
N TYR A 360 4.62 21.82 2.06
CA TYR A 360 4.24 20.45 2.44
C TYR A 360 3.18 20.46 3.55
N VAL A 361 3.41 21.22 4.62
CA VAL A 361 2.43 21.35 5.71
C VAL A 361 1.08 21.85 5.18
N ALA A 362 1.09 22.87 4.31
CA ALA A 362 -0.14 23.39 3.73
C ALA A 362 -0.90 22.34 2.90
N VAL A 363 -0.20 21.57 2.06
CA VAL A 363 -0.83 20.57 1.21
C VAL A 363 -1.30 19.34 2.01
N GLN A 364 -0.59 18.98 3.08
CA GLN A 364 -0.97 17.93 4.02
C GLN A 364 -2.26 18.30 4.78
N LEU A 365 -2.39 19.55 5.24
CA LEU A 365 -3.62 20.04 5.89
C LEU A 365 -4.79 20.15 4.91
N LEU A 366 -4.53 20.53 3.65
CA LEU A 366 -5.55 20.51 2.58
C LEU A 366 -6.05 19.09 2.32
N ALA A 367 -5.14 18.12 2.26
CA ALA A 367 -5.47 16.70 2.13
C ALA A 367 -6.31 16.21 3.30
N GLY A 368 -5.93 16.55 4.54
CA GLY A 368 -6.70 16.24 5.74
C GLY A 368 -8.10 16.86 5.72
N SER A 369 -8.22 18.10 5.25
CA SER A 369 -9.52 18.79 5.12
C SER A 369 -10.44 18.09 4.12
N LEU A 370 -9.93 17.71 2.94
CA LEU A 370 -10.71 16.98 1.94
C LEU A 370 -11.14 15.60 2.47
N ALA A 371 -10.21 14.85 3.07
CA ALA A 371 -10.53 13.56 3.69
C ALA A 371 -11.57 13.70 4.81
N GLY A 372 -11.48 14.77 5.61
CA GLY A 372 -12.39 15.04 6.70
C GLY A 372 -13.80 15.37 6.22
N ALA A 373 -13.90 16.19 5.16
CA ALA A 373 -15.18 16.53 4.52
C ALA A 373 -15.86 15.31 3.90
N ILE A 374 -15.11 14.43 3.23
CA ILE A 374 -15.64 13.17 2.70
C ILE A 374 -16.11 12.28 3.86
N THR A 375 -15.29 12.12 4.89
CA THR A 375 -15.64 11.31 6.08
C THR A 375 -16.91 11.83 6.76
N ALA A 376 -17.13 13.15 6.82
CA ALA A 376 -18.37 13.73 7.36
C ALA A 376 -19.62 13.28 6.58
N ALA A 377 -19.50 13.15 5.25
CA ALA A 377 -20.59 12.65 4.42
C ALA A 377 -20.93 11.19 4.71
N TYR A 378 -19.96 10.34 5.07
CA TYR A 378 -20.22 8.99 5.54
C TYR A 378 -20.81 8.98 6.96
N GLN A 379 -20.30 9.82 7.86
CA GLN A 379 -20.77 9.90 9.23
C GLN A 379 -22.26 10.32 9.29
N SER A 380 -22.69 11.27 8.46
CA SER A 380 -24.07 11.76 8.44
C SER A 380 -25.09 10.71 7.97
N GLN A 381 -24.67 9.72 7.17
CA GLN A 381 -25.52 8.61 6.73
C GLN A 381 -25.67 7.52 7.79
N SER A 382 -24.71 7.42 8.71
CA SER A 382 -24.71 6.45 9.82
C SER A 382 -25.64 6.90 10.97
N MET A 383 -26.94 7.05 10.67
CA MET A 383 -27.96 7.67 11.55
C MET A 383 -28.13 6.98 12.94
N PHE A 384 -27.58 5.77 13.13
CA PHE A 384 -27.59 5.01 14.39
C PHE A 384 -26.24 4.97 15.13
N MET A 385 -25.18 5.61 14.58
CA MET A 385 -23.79 5.48 15.04
C MET A 385 -23.06 6.84 15.14
N VAL A 386 -23.81 7.95 15.26
CA VAL A 386 -23.22 9.28 15.43
C VAL A 386 -22.76 9.46 16.88
N LYS A 387 -21.54 8.99 17.16
CA LYS A 387 -20.80 9.35 18.37
C LYS A 387 -19.74 10.37 17.98
N GLU A 388 -19.55 11.40 18.80
CA GLU A 388 -18.38 12.27 18.67
C GLU A 388 -17.12 11.39 18.72
N ILE A 389 -16.31 11.53 17.67
CA ILE A 389 -14.99 10.93 17.53
C ILE A 389 -14.01 11.64 18.49
N SER A 390 -14.34 12.91 18.83
CA SER A 390 -13.80 13.86 19.80
C SER A 390 -12.32 13.74 20.10
N LEU A 391 -11.58 14.76 19.68
CA LEU A 391 -10.19 15.04 20.09
C LEU A 391 -10.07 15.43 21.58
N GLN A 392 -11.06 15.18 22.42
CA GLN A 392 -10.93 15.40 23.86
C GLN A 392 -10.12 14.29 24.54
N PRO A 393 -9.46 14.60 25.67
CA PRO A 393 -8.93 13.58 26.56
C PRO A 393 -10.02 12.56 26.91
N LYS A 394 -9.73 11.27 26.73
CA LYS A 394 -10.65 10.22 27.14
C LYS A 394 -10.63 10.11 28.66
N LEU A 395 -11.79 9.97 29.30
CA LEU A 395 -11.87 9.87 30.76
C LEU A 395 -11.14 8.61 31.26
N PRO A 396 -10.42 8.68 32.41
CA PRO A 396 -10.33 9.79 33.36
C PRO A 396 -9.15 10.77 33.12
N TYR A 397 -8.55 10.76 31.92
CA TYR A 397 -7.29 11.47 31.67
C TYR A 397 -7.48 12.97 31.42
N SER A 398 -6.43 13.73 31.73
CA SER A 398 -6.37 15.18 31.55
C SER A 398 -5.62 15.57 30.27
N TRP A 399 -5.68 16.85 29.92
CA TRP A 399 -4.88 17.43 28.82
C TRP A 399 -3.37 17.25 29.01
N ILE A 400 -2.88 17.13 30.24
CA ILE A 400 -1.46 16.85 30.50
C ILE A 400 -1.10 15.43 30.04
N ALA A 401 -1.98 14.46 30.26
CA ALA A 401 -1.76 13.10 29.77
C ALA A 401 -1.72 13.07 28.24
N VAL A 402 -2.64 13.80 27.58
CA VAL A 402 -2.67 13.96 26.11
C VAL A 402 -1.38 14.60 25.60
N LEU A 403 -0.91 15.68 26.23
CA LEU A 403 0.37 16.33 25.92
C LEU A 403 1.51 15.31 25.94
N VAL A 404 1.65 14.55 27.04
CA VAL A 404 2.74 13.60 27.20
C VAL A 404 2.71 12.54 26.10
N VAL A 405 1.56 11.91 25.85
CA VAL A 405 1.49 10.79 24.89
C VAL A 405 1.60 11.25 23.44
N GLU A 406 0.94 12.35 23.05
CA GLU A 406 1.01 12.87 21.69
C GLU A 406 2.40 13.42 21.38
N THR A 407 3.04 14.15 22.30
CA THR A 407 4.42 14.60 22.12
C THR A 407 5.39 13.40 22.06
N ALA A 408 5.26 12.40 22.92
CA ALA A 408 6.17 11.26 22.95
C ALA A 408 6.08 10.40 21.67
N PHE A 409 4.88 10.00 21.25
CA PHE A 409 4.73 9.14 20.09
C PHE A 409 4.90 9.88 18.75
N THR A 410 4.54 11.17 18.65
CA THR A 410 4.93 11.97 17.50
C THR A 410 6.44 12.18 17.44
N SER A 411 7.10 12.33 18.59
CA SER A 411 8.57 12.39 18.64
C SER A 411 9.20 11.07 18.17
N LEU A 412 8.69 9.93 18.61
CA LEU A 412 9.13 8.62 18.11
C LEU A 412 8.99 8.53 16.58
N LEU A 413 7.81 8.85 16.05
CA LEU A 413 7.54 8.84 14.60
C LEU A 413 8.54 9.73 13.84
N ALA A 414 8.69 10.99 14.25
CA ALA A 414 9.57 11.94 13.61
C ALA A 414 11.06 11.54 13.75
N PHE A 415 11.46 11.01 14.90
CA PHE A 415 12.82 10.53 15.14
C PHE A 415 13.15 9.35 14.22
N VAL A 416 12.24 8.38 14.12
CA VAL A 416 12.40 7.24 13.21
C VAL A 416 12.52 7.73 11.76
N VAL A 417 11.68 8.66 11.29
CA VAL A 417 11.83 9.25 9.95
C VAL A 417 13.23 9.85 9.75
N LEU A 418 13.73 10.61 10.73
CA LEU A 418 15.07 11.18 10.65
C LEU A 418 16.15 10.08 10.54
N SER A 419 16.03 9.02 11.35
CA SER A 419 16.98 7.90 11.36
C SER A 419 16.92 6.99 10.13
N VAL A 420 15.74 6.63 9.64
CA VAL A 420 15.63 5.60 8.59
C VAL A 420 15.48 6.17 7.18
N ALA A 421 14.88 7.35 7.02
CA ALA A 421 14.58 7.90 5.68
C ALA A 421 15.52 9.02 5.24
N THR A 422 16.27 9.63 6.17
CA THR A 422 17.05 10.83 5.83
C THR A 422 18.52 10.75 6.22
N ALA A 423 18.89 9.89 7.17
CA ALA A 423 20.28 9.59 7.50
C ALA A 423 20.89 8.61 6.49
N LYS A 424 22.21 8.69 6.30
CA LYS A 424 22.96 7.71 5.49
C LYS A 424 23.81 6.85 6.40
N THR A 425 23.83 5.55 6.14
CA THR A 425 24.80 4.62 6.71
C THR A 425 26.05 4.57 5.80
N PRO A 426 27.23 5.02 6.26
CA PRO A 426 28.44 5.13 5.43
C PRO A 426 28.88 3.82 4.77
N ASP A 427 28.62 2.68 5.40
CA ASP A 427 29.09 1.35 4.97
C ASP A 427 27.95 0.42 4.49
N ALA A 428 26.82 0.98 4.04
CA ALA A 428 25.69 0.16 3.60
C ALA A 428 25.95 -0.52 2.25
N VAL A 429 25.67 -1.82 2.18
CA VAL A 429 25.78 -2.64 0.95
C VAL A 429 24.73 -2.24 -0.10
N SER A 430 23.57 -1.77 0.35
CA SER A 430 22.52 -1.21 -0.50
C SER A 430 22.47 0.31 -0.31
N SER A 431 22.16 1.01 -1.40
CA SER A 431 21.87 2.44 -1.36
C SER A 431 20.49 2.75 -0.78
N GLN A 432 19.63 1.72 -0.68
CA GLN A 432 18.29 1.80 -0.12
C GLN A 432 18.29 1.32 1.33
N ASN A 433 17.72 2.14 2.22
CA ASN A 433 17.21 1.59 3.47
C ASN A 433 15.90 0.88 3.13
N PHE A 434 15.74 -0.32 3.66
CA PHE A 434 14.78 -1.30 3.20
C PHE A 434 13.52 -1.31 4.10
N PRO A 435 13.65 -1.49 5.43
CA PRO A 435 12.50 -1.47 6.34
C PRO A 435 11.97 -0.07 6.69
N PHE A 436 12.42 1.00 6.02
CA PHE A 436 12.12 2.37 6.42
C PHE A 436 10.61 2.68 6.48
N GLY A 437 9.85 2.38 5.43
CA GLY A 437 8.41 2.64 5.38
C GLY A 437 7.65 1.85 6.45
N PHE A 438 8.01 0.58 6.65
CA PHE A 438 7.46 -0.25 7.72
C PHE A 438 7.78 0.32 9.11
N ALA A 439 9.04 0.71 9.38
CA ALA A 439 9.44 1.28 10.66
C ALA A 439 8.72 2.60 10.97
N ILE A 440 8.57 3.48 9.98
CA ILE A 440 7.83 4.74 10.12
C ILE A 440 6.36 4.46 10.41
N GLY A 441 5.71 3.59 9.62
CA GLY A 441 4.32 3.22 9.86
C GLY A 441 4.12 2.53 11.22
N ALA A 442 5.03 1.65 11.64
CA ALA A 442 4.94 0.91 12.90
C ALA A 442 4.93 1.85 14.11
N CYS A 443 5.50 3.06 14.01
CA CYS A 443 5.37 4.08 15.04
C CYS A 443 3.92 4.53 15.23
N VAL A 444 3.16 4.68 14.14
CA VAL A 444 1.71 5.00 14.18
C VAL A 444 0.92 3.83 14.74
N LEU A 445 1.28 2.60 14.38
CA LEU A 445 0.67 1.40 14.96
C LEU A 445 0.83 1.37 16.48
N VAL A 446 2.08 1.43 16.95
CA VAL A 446 2.43 1.32 18.38
C VAL A 446 1.84 2.48 19.17
N GLY A 447 2.08 3.71 18.73
CA GLY A 447 1.58 4.88 19.45
C GLY A 447 0.06 5.01 19.37
N GLY A 448 -0.55 4.64 18.24
CA GLY A 448 -2.01 4.61 18.08
C GLY A 448 -2.66 3.66 19.09
N PHE A 449 -2.19 2.42 19.22
CA PHE A 449 -2.72 1.50 20.24
C PHE A 449 -2.40 1.96 21.66
N ALA A 450 -1.15 2.34 21.94
CA ALA A 450 -0.69 2.71 23.28
C ALA A 450 -1.37 3.96 23.85
N SER A 451 -1.77 4.90 22.99
CA SER A 451 -2.39 6.17 23.41
C SER A 451 -3.88 6.31 23.06
N SER A 452 -4.47 5.31 22.38
CA SER A 452 -5.89 5.29 21.98
C SER A 452 -6.85 5.60 23.14
N SER A 453 -6.62 5.00 24.31
CA SER A 453 -7.45 5.19 25.51
C SER A 453 -7.21 6.50 26.26
N ILE A 454 -6.26 7.32 25.82
CA ILE A 454 -5.87 8.60 26.46
C ILE A 454 -6.20 9.78 25.52
N SER A 455 -5.59 9.80 24.34
CA SER A 455 -5.69 10.88 23.35
C SER A 455 -6.38 10.46 22.04
N GLY A 456 -6.73 9.18 21.90
CA GLY A 456 -7.16 8.62 20.61
C GLY A 456 -5.99 8.25 19.68
N GLY A 457 -4.75 8.57 20.04
CA GLY A 457 -3.56 8.17 19.30
C GLY A 457 -3.50 8.75 17.88
N ILE A 458 -3.48 10.08 17.79
CA ILE A 458 -3.59 10.81 16.52
C ILE A 458 -2.24 11.01 15.84
N LEU A 459 -1.22 11.43 16.60
CA LEU A 459 0.21 11.51 16.23
C LEU A 459 0.56 12.35 14.99
N ASN A 460 -0.42 12.96 14.32
CA ASN A 460 -0.28 13.67 13.05
C ASN A 460 -1.22 14.88 13.00
N PRO A 461 -0.70 16.11 12.86
CA PRO A 461 -1.53 17.31 12.78
C PRO A 461 -2.54 17.28 11.63
N ALA A 462 -2.21 16.66 10.49
CA ALA A 462 -3.16 16.53 9.37
C ALA A 462 -4.30 15.56 9.69
N VAL A 463 -4.05 14.50 10.47
CA VAL A 463 -5.10 13.57 10.93
C VAL A 463 -5.98 14.25 11.98
N ALA A 464 -5.39 14.99 12.94
CA ALA A 464 -6.15 15.80 13.89
C ALA A 464 -7.05 16.82 13.16
N TRP A 465 -6.49 17.50 12.16
CA TRP A 465 -7.21 18.45 11.32
C TRP A 465 -8.34 17.79 10.52
N SER A 466 -8.12 16.58 10.03
CA SER A 466 -9.13 15.80 9.32
C SER A 466 -10.32 15.46 10.23
N ILE A 467 -10.05 14.95 11.43
CA ILE A 467 -11.09 14.64 12.44
C ILE A 467 -11.87 15.90 12.81
N ALA A 468 -11.17 17.00 13.09
CA ALA A 468 -11.83 18.27 13.41
C ALA A 468 -12.70 18.79 12.26
N THR A 469 -12.27 18.59 11.01
CA THR A 469 -13.07 18.93 9.82
C THR A 469 -14.32 18.05 9.74
N THR A 470 -14.19 16.75 9.96
CA THR A 470 -15.30 15.80 10.01
C THR A 470 -16.34 16.23 11.03
N GLU A 471 -15.92 16.43 12.28
CA GLU A 471 -16.83 16.73 13.38
C GLU A 471 -17.42 18.14 13.28
N SER A 472 -16.66 19.14 12.81
CA SER A 472 -17.19 20.49 12.60
C SER A 472 -18.28 20.49 11.53
N ALA A 473 -18.11 19.72 10.45
CA ALA A 473 -19.11 19.58 9.40
C ALA A 473 -20.36 18.82 9.88
N THR A 474 -20.19 17.80 10.74
CA THR A 474 -21.30 16.99 11.26
C THR A 474 -22.09 17.69 12.38
N PHE A 475 -21.40 18.37 13.31
CA PHE A 475 -21.99 18.87 14.57
C PHE A 475 -22.06 20.39 14.68
N ASN A 476 -21.48 21.13 13.72
CA ASN A 476 -21.44 22.60 13.73
C ASN A 476 -20.85 23.19 15.03
N ASN A 477 -19.78 22.56 15.56
CA ASN A 477 -19.15 22.94 16.83
C ASN A 477 -17.72 23.49 16.63
N LEU A 478 -17.55 24.80 16.77
CA LEU A 478 -16.25 25.49 16.64
C LEU A 478 -15.23 25.14 17.74
N GLN A 479 -15.67 24.64 18.91
CA GLN A 479 -14.77 24.23 20.00
C GLN A 479 -13.84 23.08 19.58
N LEU A 480 -14.27 22.29 18.59
CA LEU A 480 -13.49 21.19 18.01
C LEU A 480 -12.21 21.69 17.33
N LEU A 481 -12.23 22.89 16.76
CA LEU A 481 -11.05 23.53 16.19
C LEU A 481 -10.02 23.87 17.28
N THR A 482 -10.47 24.28 18.46
CA THR A 482 -9.58 24.56 19.60
C THR A 482 -8.86 23.29 20.06
N TYR A 483 -9.55 22.16 20.13
CA TYR A 483 -8.92 20.88 20.45
C TYR A 483 -7.92 20.46 19.37
N CYS A 484 -8.28 20.62 18.10
CA CYS A 484 -7.36 20.38 16.99
C CYS A 484 -6.06 21.18 17.11
N LEU A 485 -6.16 22.49 17.34
CA LEU A 485 -4.99 23.34 17.49
C LEU A 485 -4.12 22.93 18.68
N THR A 486 -4.74 22.45 19.76
CA THR A 486 -4.04 21.91 20.94
C THR A 486 -3.25 20.64 20.59
N TYR A 487 -3.84 19.70 19.84
CA TYR A 487 -3.14 18.51 19.35
C TYR A 487 -1.98 18.88 18.43
N CYS A 488 -2.22 19.79 17.47
CA CYS A 488 -1.18 20.26 16.56
C CYS A 488 0.02 20.81 17.33
N LEU A 489 -0.21 21.61 18.38
CA LEU A 489 0.86 22.14 19.24
C LEU A 489 1.69 21.02 19.87
N PHE A 490 1.04 20.01 20.46
CA PHE A 490 1.73 18.90 21.14
C PHE A 490 2.52 18.03 20.16
N GLN A 491 1.98 17.81 18.97
CA GLN A 491 2.59 17.01 17.92
C GLN A 491 3.78 17.76 17.28
N PHE A 492 3.65 19.07 17.03
CA PHE A 492 4.80 19.89 16.60
C PHE A 492 5.89 19.93 17.66
N ALA A 493 5.56 19.99 18.95
CA ALA A 493 6.53 19.85 20.03
C ALA A 493 7.26 18.50 19.97
N GLY A 494 6.54 17.41 19.67
CA GLY A 494 7.12 16.09 19.44
C GLY A 494 8.11 16.06 18.27
N GLY A 495 7.75 16.67 17.14
CA GLY A 495 8.63 16.80 15.98
C GLY A 495 9.90 17.60 16.26
N LEU A 496 9.80 18.71 17.01
CA LEU A 496 10.96 19.49 17.45
C LEU A 496 11.85 18.71 18.41
N LEU A 497 11.26 18.01 19.37
CA LEU A 497 11.98 17.13 20.29
C LEU A 497 12.76 16.06 19.53
N ALA A 498 12.14 15.45 18.51
CA ALA A 498 12.79 14.46 17.66
C ALA A 498 14.02 15.03 16.93
N ALA A 499 13.93 16.24 16.39
CA ALA A 499 15.06 16.90 15.73
C ALA A 499 16.23 17.16 16.69
N VAL A 500 15.93 17.56 17.95
CA VAL A 500 16.94 17.76 18.99
C VAL A 500 17.60 16.42 19.37
N VAL A 501 16.80 15.40 19.66
CA VAL A 501 17.31 14.06 20.05
C VAL A 501 18.12 13.45 18.91
N PHE A 502 17.66 13.57 17.66
CA PHE A 502 18.39 13.12 16.49
C PHE A 502 19.75 13.81 16.37
N ARG A 503 19.81 15.13 16.55
CA ARG A 503 21.07 15.88 16.50
C ARG A 503 22.10 15.41 17.53
N VAL A 504 21.66 15.03 18.72
CA VAL A 504 22.53 14.53 19.79
C VAL A 504 23.00 13.10 19.51
N THR A 505 22.12 12.25 18.98
CA THR A 505 22.39 10.81 18.78
C THR A 505 23.06 10.49 17.46
N HIS A 506 22.92 11.35 16.44
CA HIS A 506 23.47 11.18 15.09
C HIS A 506 24.41 12.34 14.75
N ASP A 507 25.34 12.66 15.65
CA ASP A 507 26.26 13.79 15.48
C ASP A 507 27.14 13.67 14.21
N PHE A 508 27.41 12.44 13.76
CA PHE A 508 28.13 12.13 12.53
C PHE A 508 27.46 12.73 11.28
N GLU A 509 26.14 12.92 11.27
CA GLU A 509 25.41 13.59 10.18
C GLU A 509 25.69 15.11 10.11
N TYR A 510 26.35 15.68 11.12
CA TYR A 510 26.65 17.12 11.23
C TYR A 510 28.14 17.43 11.15
N ARG A 511 29.02 16.42 11.23
CA ARG A 511 30.45 16.59 11.09
C ARG A 511 30.79 16.83 9.62
N LYS A 512 31.55 17.89 9.32
CA LYS A 512 32.13 18.06 7.97
C LYS A 512 33.18 16.97 7.77
N ALA A 513 33.22 16.35 6.60
CA ALA A 513 34.31 15.44 6.25
C ALA A 513 35.66 16.16 6.43
N PRO A 514 36.67 15.53 7.03
CA PRO A 514 38.01 16.11 7.03
C PRO A 514 38.42 16.37 5.58
N PRO A 515 39.12 17.49 5.29
CA PRO A 515 39.64 17.73 3.95
C PRO A 515 40.46 16.51 3.53
N LEU A 516 40.24 16.04 2.30
CA LEU A 516 41.11 15.04 1.69
C LEU A 516 42.54 15.60 1.80
N LEU A 517 43.42 14.88 2.49
CA LEU A 517 44.83 15.20 2.49
C LEU A 517 45.33 14.87 1.09
N ASP A 518 45.65 15.92 0.32
CA ASP A 518 46.22 15.85 -1.03
C ASP A 518 47.55 15.07 -1.08
#